data_AF-A0A929HVP6-F1
#
_entry.id   AF-A0A929HVP6-F1
#
_cell.length_a   1.000
_cell.length_b   1.000
_cell.length_c   1.000
_cell.angle_alpha   90.00
_cell.angle_beta   90.00
_cell.angle_gamma   90.00
#
_symmetry.space_group_name_H-M   'P 1'
#
loop_
_entity.id
_entity.type
_entity.pdbx_description
1 polymer ?
#
loop_
_entity_poly.entity_id
_entity_poly.type
_entity_poly.pdbx_seq_one_letter_code
_entity_poly.pdbx_strand_id
1 'polypeptide(L)'
;MKISNILLSLLISAALSSTSFAGSSPKGKPFVAINDQIVEVNGAISSIEEQIEELVASVDTLEERVGANEQAITDLQDENAILETLVAENATDIATINALISDLQAENDQLAIDIAANTGDIATLQATVDANASLIATLQAAIVDVNINLGIGLADLQGQIDNNLALIGGLQGQISNINSLLAAKQNIVNGTCPSGYSIRQIYPNGSVACEYDDTGSTSISRVVVSRRTDGAATGSWHSVTVACPSGYTVTGGGFHMHDQKTQESQPYGNGWRVATFNNGYFRDIIVYANCIRLN
;
A
#
# COMPACT_ATOMS: atom_id res chain seq x y z
N MET A 1 48.07 -76.42 -64.85
CA MET A 1 48.94 -75.95 -65.95
C MET A 1 49.89 -77.09 -66.30
N LYS A 2 50.01 -77.42 -67.59
CA LYS A 2 50.79 -78.56 -68.12
C LYS A 2 52.29 -78.31 -67.94
N ILE A 3 53.03 -79.32 -67.49
CA ILE A 3 54.45 -79.55 -67.79
C ILE A 3 54.54 -81.04 -68.12
N SER A 4 54.35 -81.47 -69.37
CA SER A 4 55.30 -81.44 -70.50
C SER A 4 56.54 -82.30 -70.28
N ASN A 5 56.45 -83.55 -70.73
CA ASN A 5 57.47 -84.35 -71.42
C ASN A 5 58.95 -84.02 -71.15
N ILE A 6 59.66 -84.97 -70.53
CA ILE A 6 61.00 -85.36 -70.98
C ILE A 6 60.98 -86.86 -71.31
N LEU A 7 60.98 -87.13 -72.61
CA LEU A 7 61.35 -88.41 -73.20
C LEU A 7 62.80 -88.72 -72.84
N LEU A 8 63.06 -89.88 -72.23
CA LEU A 8 64.37 -90.52 -72.33
C LEU A 8 64.19 -91.86 -73.04
N SER A 9 64.32 -91.78 -74.36
CA SER A 9 64.50 -92.90 -75.27
C SER A 9 65.81 -93.63 -74.97
N LEU A 10 65.75 -94.92 -74.68
CA LEU A 10 66.88 -95.84 -74.83
C LEU A 10 66.48 -97.02 -75.71
N LEU A 11 66.76 -96.86 -77.00
CA LEU A 11 66.86 -97.93 -77.99
C LEU A 11 68.21 -98.62 -77.81
N ILE A 12 68.22 -99.84 -77.24
CA ILE A 12 69.23 -100.86 -77.57
C ILE A 12 68.52 -102.22 -77.69
N SER A 13 68.69 -102.79 -78.88
CA SER A 13 68.22 -104.05 -79.44
C SER A 13 68.50 -105.30 -78.59
N ALA A 14 67.56 -106.26 -78.61
CA ALA A 14 67.84 -107.66 -78.99
C ALA A 14 66.54 -108.49 -79.04
N ALA A 15 66.05 -108.79 -80.24
CA ALA A 15 65.24 -109.98 -80.49
C ALA A 15 66.17 -111.06 -81.03
N LEU A 16 66.10 -112.29 -80.51
CA LEU A 16 66.44 -113.53 -81.22
C LEU A 16 66.06 -114.76 -80.38
N SER A 17 65.04 -115.47 -80.83
CA SER A 17 64.84 -116.89 -80.57
C SER A 17 65.88 -117.70 -81.36
N SER A 18 66.63 -118.60 -80.70
CA SER A 18 66.97 -119.95 -81.22
C SER A 18 67.97 -120.69 -80.30
N THR A 19 67.59 -121.95 -80.00
CA THR A 19 68.41 -123.16 -79.88
C THR A 19 69.70 -123.18 -79.04
N SER A 20 69.75 -124.20 -78.17
CA SER A 20 70.92 -124.79 -77.52
C SER A 20 72.18 -124.87 -78.38
N PHE A 21 73.30 -124.35 -77.90
CA PHE A 21 74.63 -124.85 -78.20
C PHE A 21 75.54 -124.65 -76.97
N ALA A 22 76.11 -125.74 -76.48
CA ALA A 22 77.10 -125.73 -75.41
C ALA A 22 78.41 -125.13 -75.94
N GLY A 23 78.85 -124.00 -75.37
CA GLY A 23 80.12 -123.36 -75.66
C GLY A 23 80.62 -122.59 -74.44
N SER A 24 81.72 -123.05 -73.84
CA SER A 24 82.35 -122.51 -72.64
C SER A 24 82.94 -121.11 -72.84
N SER A 25 82.45 -120.11 -72.10
CA SER A 25 83.10 -118.80 -71.96
C SER A 25 84.24 -118.84 -70.90
N PRO A 26 85.29 -118.00 -70.99
CA PRO A 26 86.47 -118.07 -70.13
C PRO A 26 86.17 -117.63 -68.68
N LYS A 27 86.42 -118.50 -67.69
CA LYS A 27 86.25 -118.23 -66.24
C LYS A 27 87.59 -117.97 -65.52
N GLY A 28 88.27 -116.86 -65.81
CA GLY A 28 89.50 -116.45 -65.10
C GLY A 28 89.21 -115.74 -63.76
N LYS A 29 90.06 -115.94 -62.72
CA LYS A 29 89.95 -115.31 -61.38
C LYS A 29 89.66 -113.79 -61.38
N PRO A 30 90.24 -112.96 -62.28
CA PRO A 30 89.93 -111.53 -62.35
C PRO A 30 88.47 -111.23 -62.71
N PHE A 31 87.84 -112.03 -63.57
CA PHE A 31 86.45 -111.84 -63.98
C PHE A 31 85.46 -112.19 -62.88
N VAL A 32 85.81 -113.10 -61.95
CA VAL A 32 84.99 -113.45 -60.78
C VAL A 32 84.97 -112.30 -59.77
N ALA A 33 86.13 -111.72 -59.44
CA ALA A 33 86.21 -110.59 -58.51
C ALA A 33 85.49 -109.34 -59.04
N ILE A 34 85.59 -109.07 -60.34
CA ILE A 34 84.83 -108.01 -60.99
C ILE A 34 83.32 -108.29 -60.92
N ASN A 35 82.90 -109.55 -61.10
CA ASN A 35 81.49 -109.94 -60.98
C ASN A 35 80.96 -109.73 -59.55
N ASP A 36 81.73 -110.04 -58.51
CA ASP A 36 81.34 -109.82 -57.12
C ASP A 36 81.22 -108.33 -56.78
N GLN A 37 82.15 -107.50 -57.27
CA GLN A 37 82.07 -106.03 -57.14
C GLN A 37 80.83 -105.46 -57.85
N ILE A 38 80.47 -106.01 -59.01
CA ILE A 38 79.24 -105.62 -59.73
C ILE A 38 78.00 -105.96 -58.90
N VAL A 39 77.97 -107.12 -58.25
CA VAL A 39 76.84 -107.52 -57.38
C VAL A 39 76.69 -106.58 -56.18
N GLU A 40 77.80 -106.21 -55.52
CA GLU A 40 77.78 -105.27 -54.39
C GLU A 40 77.34 -103.86 -54.82
N VAL A 41 77.88 -103.35 -55.93
CA VAL A 41 77.45 -102.07 -56.51
C VAL A 41 75.96 -102.11 -56.87
N ASN A 42 75.47 -103.20 -57.46
CA ASN A 42 74.04 -103.35 -57.75
C ASN A 42 73.18 -103.36 -56.48
N GLY A 43 73.65 -103.98 -55.38
CA GLY A 43 72.95 -103.94 -54.10
C GLY A 43 72.91 -102.54 -53.47
N ALA A 44 74.03 -101.80 -53.55
CA ALA A 44 74.08 -100.41 -53.10
C ALA A 44 73.18 -99.49 -53.95
N ILE A 45 73.13 -99.72 -55.27
CA ILE A 45 72.21 -99.03 -56.18
C ILE A 45 70.76 -99.28 -55.74
N SER A 46 70.37 -100.53 -55.48
CA SER A 46 69.00 -100.84 -55.00
C SER A 46 68.66 -100.17 -53.66
N SER A 47 69.60 -100.10 -52.72
CA SER A 47 69.35 -99.41 -51.45
C SER A 47 69.20 -97.88 -51.61
N ILE A 48 69.98 -97.28 -52.51
CA ILE A 48 69.85 -95.85 -52.84
C ILE A 48 68.52 -95.59 -53.56
N GLU A 49 68.09 -96.49 -54.44
CA GLU A 49 66.78 -96.42 -55.11
C GLU A 49 65.64 -96.41 -54.09
N GLU A 50 65.65 -97.29 -53.09
CA GLU A 50 64.66 -97.30 -52.00
C GLU A 50 64.65 -95.99 -51.19
N GLN A 51 65.83 -95.45 -50.83
CA GLN A 51 65.93 -94.17 -50.11
C GLN A 51 65.41 -92.99 -50.95
N ILE A 52 65.67 -93.02 -52.27
CA ILE A 52 65.16 -92.00 -53.19
C ILE A 52 63.64 -92.05 -53.25
N GLU A 53 63.03 -93.23 -53.33
CA GLU A 53 61.57 -93.37 -53.30
C GLU A 53 60.96 -92.85 -52.00
N GLU A 54 61.57 -93.14 -50.84
CA GLU A 54 61.10 -92.63 -49.55
C GLU A 54 61.24 -91.10 -49.43
N LEU A 55 62.34 -90.54 -49.95
CA LEU A 55 62.55 -89.10 -50.00
C LEU A 55 61.54 -88.41 -50.92
N VAL A 56 61.23 -89.00 -52.08
CA VAL A 56 60.20 -88.50 -52.99
C VAL A 56 58.85 -88.45 -52.29
N ALA A 57 58.44 -89.52 -51.60
CA ALA A 57 57.18 -89.53 -50.84
C ALA A 57 57.15 -88.48 -49.71
N SER A 58 58.29 -88.25 -49.04
CA SER A 58 58.41 -87.20 -48.02
C SER A 58 58.29 -85.80 -48.62
N VAL A 59 58.88 -85.58 -49.81
CA VAL A 59 58.77 -84.31 -50.56
C VAL A 59 57.32 -84.07 -50.98
N ASP A 60 56.62 -85.07 -51.53
CA ASP A 60 55.21 -84.96 -51.90
C ASP A 60 54.34 -84.51 -50.71
N THR A 61 54.58 -85.09 -49.52
CA THR A 61 53.86 -84.72 -48.30
C THR A 61 54.19 -83.30 -47.83
N LEU A 62 55.44 -82.87 -47.98
CA LEU A 62 55.86 -81.50 -47.65
C LEU A 62 55.23 -80.49 -48.61
N GLU A 63 55.16 -80.79 -49.90
CA GLU A 63 54.50 -79.94 -50.90
C GLU A 63 53.02 -79.75 -50.58
N GLU A 64 52.31 -80.82 -50.19
CA GLU A 64 50.91 -80.73 -49.76
C GLU A 64 50.74 -79.81 -48.53
N ARG A 65 51.60 -79.98 -47.51
CA ARG A 65 51.57 -79.14 -46.30
C ARG A 65 51.92 -77.68 -46.59
N VAL A 66 52.87 -77.43 -47.50
CA VAL A 66 53.22 -76.06 -47.93
C VAL A 66 52.03 -75.41 -48.62
N GLY A 67 51.35 -76.13 -49.53
CA GLY A 67 50.14 -75.61 -50.18
C GLY A 67 49.01 -75.29 -49.18
N ALA A 68 48.78 -76.14 -48.18
CA ALA A 68 47.81 -75.86 -47.13
C ALA A 68 48.17 -74.63 -46.28
N ASN A 69 49.46 -74.47 -45.94
CA ASN A 69 49.94 -73.31 -45.20
C ASN A 69 49.85 -72.02 -46.02
N GLU A 70 50.14 -72.05 -47.32
CA GLU A 70 49.98 -70.91 -48.23
C GLU A 70 48.52 -70.43 -48.27
N GLN A 71 47.56 -71.37 -48.30
CA GLN A 71 46.14 -71.03 -48.23
C GLN A 71 45.78 -70.40 -46.88
N ALA A 72 46.21 -71.00 -45.76
CA ALA A 72 45.91 -70.45 -44.43
C ALA A 72 46.52 -69.05 -44.22
N ILE A 73 47.71 -68.78 -44.77
CA ILE A 73 48.32 -67.45 -44.75
C ILE A 73 47.46 -66.45 -45.53
N THR A 74 46.95 -66.85 -46.70
CA THR A 74 46.06 -66.00 -47.50
C THR A 74 44.78 -65.67 -46.75
N ASP A 75 44.15 -66.66 -46.13
CA ASP A 75 42.92 -66.46 -45.35
C ASP A 75 43.15 -65.51 -44.15
N LEU A 76 44.27 -65.65 -43.44
CA LEU A 76 44.65 -64.74 -42.35
C LEU A 76 44.98 -63.32 -42.83
N GLN A 77 45.53 -63.18 -44.04
CA GLN A 77 45.78 -61.86 -44.65
C GLN A 77 44.45 -61.16 -44.98
N ASP A 78 43.48 -61.90 -45.50
CA ASP A 78 42.14 -61.37 -45.79
C ASP A 78 41.40 -60.96 -44.50
N GLU A 79 41.46 -61.79 -43.45
CA GLU A 79 40.87 -61.46 -42.15
C GLU A 79 41.51 -60.21 -41.51
N ASN A 80 42.84 -60.09 -41.61
CA ASN A 80 43.55 -58.90 -41.14
C ASN A 80 43.13 -57.64 -41.91
N ALA A 81 42.95 -57.71 -43.23
CA ALA A 81 42.51 -56.57 -44.04
C ALA A 81 41.08 -56.11 -43.65
N ILE A 82 40.20 -57.06 -43.30
CA ILE A 82 38.86 -56.75 -42.78
C ILE A 82 38.95 -56.06 -41.41
N LEU A 83 39.78 -56.58 -40.51
CA LEU A 83 39.99 -55.98 -39.18
C LEU A 83 40.56 -54.56 -39.28
N GLU A 84 41.51 -54.31 -40.18
CA GLU A 84 42.04 -52.98 -40.44
C GLU A 84 40.95 -51.99 -40.88
N THR A 85 40.03 -52.43 -41.73
CA THR A 85 38.88 -51.62 -42.17
C THR A 85 37.95 -51.31 -41.01
N LEU A 86 37.58 -52.31 -40.20
CA LEU A 86 36.69 -52.13 -39.06
C LEU A 86 37.30 -51.22 -37.99
N VAL A 87 38.61 -51.31 -37.76
CA VAL A 87 39.33 -50.41 -36.83
C VAL A 87 39.30 -48.97 -37.35
N ALA A 88 39.45 -48.74 -38.65
CA ALA A 88 39.36 -47.41 -39.24
C ALA A 88 37.94 -46.82 -39.15
N GLU A 89 36.91 -47.64 -39.35
CA GLU A 89 35.50 -47.25 -39.15
C GLU A 89 35.25 -46.88 -37.69
N ASN A 90 35.65 -47.74 -36.75
CA ASN A 90 35.51 -47.47 -35.31
C ASN A 90 36.26 -46.19 -34.88
N ALA A 91 37.43 -45.91 -35.45
CA ALA A 91 38.15 -44.66 -35.18
C ALA A 91 37.36 -43.42 -35.64
N THR A 92 36.67 -43.52 -36.78
CA THR A 92 35.81 -42.46 -37.32
C THR A 92 34.56 -42.26 -36.47
N ASP A 93 33.93 -43.35 -36.03
CA ASP A 93 32.76 -43.32 -35.14
C ASP A 93 33.11 -42.68 -33.79
N ILE A 94 34.25 -43.06 -33.20
CA ILE A 94 34.75 -42.47 -31.95
C ILE A 94 34.98 -40.96 -32.13
N ALA A 95 35.56 -40.53 -33.25
CA ALA A 95 35.76 -39.10 -33.52
C ALA A 95 34.42 -38.34 -33.60
N THR A 96 33.42 -38.93 -34.25
CA THR A 96 32.08 -38.36 -34.37
C THR A 96 31.37 -38.29 -33.02
N ILE A 97 31.42 -39.36 -32.22
CA ILE A 97 30.85 -39.40 -30.88
C ILE A 97 31.50 -38.32 -29.98
N ASN A 98 32.81 -38.15 -30.05
CA ASN A 98 33.51 -37.13 -29.29
C ASN A 98 33.08 -35.70 -29.67
N ALA A 99 32.83 -35.45 -30.97
CA ALA A 99 32.29 -34.16 -31.41
C ALA A 99 30.88 -33.91 -30.86
N LEU A 100 29.99 -34.91 -30.94
CA LEU A 100 28.64 -34.81 -30.37
C LEU A 100 28.63 -34.59 -28.86
N ILE A 101 29.55 -35.24 -28.13
CA ILE A 101 29.72 -35.03 -26.69
C ILE A 101 30.13 -33.57 -26.42
N SER A 102 31.06 -33.02 -27.19
CA SER A 102 31.50 -31.62 -27.06
C SER A 102 30.35 -30.65 -27.30
N ASP A 103 29.52 -30.90 -28.32
CA ASP A 103 28.36 -30.06 -28.62
C ASP A 103 27.31 -30.12 -27.50
N LEU A 104 27.01 -31.32 -26.99
CA LEU A 104 26.09 -31.50 -25.85
C LEU A 104 26.64 -30.85 -24.57
N GLN A 105 27.94 -30.85 -24.35
CA GLN A 105 28.56 -30.15 -23.23
C GLN A 105 28.36 -28.64 -23.34
N ALA A 106 28.56 -28.06 -24.53
CA ALA A 106 28.33 -26.65 -24.78
C ALA A 106 26.86 -26.25 -24.61
N GLU A 107 25.92 -27.08 -25.07
CA GLU A 107 24.48 -26.85 -24.87
C GLU A 107 24.11 -26.88 -23.38
N ASN A 108 24.63 -27.85 -22.61
CA ASN A 108 24.40 -27.93 -21.17
C ASN A 108 24.97 -26.72 -20.42
N ASP A 109 26.15 -26.22 -20.81
CA ASP A 109 26.73 -25.02 -20.23
C ASP A 109 25.86 -23.78 -20.51
N GLN A 110 25.31 -23.66 -21.72
CA GLN A 110 24.40 -22.57 -22.06
C GLN A 110 23.08 -22.65 -21.27
N LEU A 111 22.50 -23.85 -21.16
CA LEU A 111 21.28 -24.06 -20.35
C LEU A 111 21.51 -23.70 -18.88
N ALA A 112 22.70 -23.97 -18.32
CA ALA A 112 23.04 -23.58 -16.97
C ALA A 112 23.08 -22.05 -16.79
N ILE A 113 23.61 -21.32 -17.78
CA ILE A 113 23.63 -19.84 -17.81
C ILE A 113 22.19 -19.30 -17.86
N ASP A 114 21.35 -19.85 -18.74
CA ASP A 114 19.97 -19.40 -18.90
C ASP A 114 19.14 -19.65 -17.63
N ILE A 115 19.34 -20.79 -16.96
CA ILE A 115 18.71 -21.10 -15.67
C ILE A 115 19.13 -20.09 -14.60
N ALA A 116 20.42 -19.72 -14.54
CA ALA A 116 20.91 -18.74 -13.59
C ALA A 116 20.31 -17.35 -13.83
N ALA A 117 20.20 -16.93 -15.09
CA ALA A 117 19.56 -15.67 -15.47
C ALA A 117 18.07 -15.65 -15.07
N ASN A 118 17.32 -16.69 -15.45
CA ASN A 118 15.91 -16.83 -15.09
C ASN A 118 15.70 -16.84 -13.57
N THR A 119 16.62 -17.45 -12.81
CA THR A 119 16.58 -17.43 -11.34
C THR A 119 16.71 -16.00 -10.79
N GLY A 120 17.59 -15.18 -11.38
CA GLY A 120 17.74 -13.77 -11.04
C GLY A 120 16.50 -12.92 -11.39
N ASP A 121 15.90 -13.17 -12.55
CA ASP A 121 14.67 -12.49 -12.99
C ASP A 121 13.50 -12.83 -12.06
N ILE A 122 13.34 -14.10 -11.69
CA ILE A 122 12.32 -14.56 -10.73
C ILE A 122 12.50 -13.86 -9.38
N ALA A 123 13.73 -13.75 -8.87
CA ALA A 123 14.01 -13.06 -7.61
C ALA A 123 13.62 -11.56 -7.66
N THR A 124 13.90 -10.91 -8.79
CA THR A 124 13.53 -9.50 -9.02
C THR A 124 12.02 -9.31 -9.10
N LEU A 125 11.32 -10.20 -9.81
CA LEU A 125 9.86 -10.20 -9.89
C LEU A 125 9.23 -10.43 -8.52
N GLN A 126 9.77 -11.36 -7.72
CA GLN A 126 9.29 -11.62 -6.36
C GLN A 126 9.43 -10.37 -5.48
N ALA A 127 10.58 -9.71 -5.49
CA ALA A 127 10.80 -8.47 -4.74
C ALA A 127 9.81 -7.36 -5.16
N THR A 128 9.49 -7.28 -6.45
CA THR A 128 8.51 -6.31 -6.98
C THR A 128 7.10 -6.63 -6.51
N VAL A 129 6.71 -7.91 -6.51
CA VAL A 129 5.40 -8.36 -6.01
C VAL A 129 5.25 -8.05 -4.52
N ASP A 130 6.29 -8.30 -3.72
CA ASP A 130 6.29 -8.03 -2.28
C ASP A 130 6.16 -6.52 -2.00
N ALA A 131 6.86 -5.67 -2.77
CA ALA A 131 6.74 -4.22 -2.68
C ALA A 131 5.32 -3.74 -3.04
N ASN A 132 4.73 -4.29 -4.11
CA ASN A 132 3.36 -3.98 -4.50
C ASN A 132 2.34 -4.43 -3.45
N ALA A 133 2.53 -5.60 -2.84
CA ALA A 133 1.68 -6.07 -1.74
C ALA A 133 1.72 -5.11 -0.53
N SER A 134 2.90 -4.60 -0.19
CA SER A 134 3.07 -3.59 0.88
C SER A 134 2.37 -2.26 0.54
N LEU A 135 2.47 -1.80 -0.71
CA LEU A 135 1.75 -0.61 -1.19
C LEU A 135 0.24 -0.80 -1.11
N ILE A 136 -0.28 -1.96 -1.53
CA ILE A 136 -1.71 -2.28 -1.46
C ILE A 136 -2.19 -2.24 0.00
N ALA A 137 -1.46 -2.85 0.93
CA ALA A 137 -1.80 -2.82 2.35
C ALA A 137 -1.83 -1.38 2.91
N THR A 138 -0.86 -0.56 2.52
CA THR A 138 -0.80 0.86 2.91
C THR A 138 -1.99 1.64 2.36
N LEU A 139 -2.35 1.45 1.09
CA LEU A 139 -3.49 2.10 0.46
C LEU A 139 -4.82 1.66 1.08
N GLN A 140 -4.96 0.38 1.43
CA GLN A 140 -6.13 -0.13 2.13
C GLN A 140 -6.31 0.52 3.51
N ALA A 141 -5.23 0.66 4.27
CA ALA A 141 -5.26 1.37 5.56
C ALA A 141 -5.66 2.84 5.38
N ALA A 142 -5.07 3.54 4.42
CA ALA A 142 -5.41 4.94 4.14
C ALA A 142 -6.89 5.13 3.76
N ILE A 143 -7.47 4.21 2.97
CA ILE A 143 -8.90 4.23 2.62
C ILE A 143 -9.78 4.05 3.85
N VAL A 144 -9.41 3.14 4.76
CA VAL A 144 -10.14 2.92 6.02
C VAL A 144 -10.13 4.19 6.87
N ASP A 145 -8.97 4.84 7.02
CA ASP A 145 -8.85 6.09 7.78
C ASP A 145 -9.71 7.21 7.18
N VAL A 146 -9.72 7.35 5.85
CA VAL A 146 -10.57 8.32 5.15
C VAL A 146 -12.05 8.03 5.41
N ASN A 147 -12.48 6.77 5.31
CA ASN A 147 -13.87 6.39 5.55
C ASN A 147 -14.31 6.66 7.00
N ILE A 148 -13.43 6.40 7.97
CA ILE A 148 -13.68 6.71 9.38
C ILE A 148 -13.83 8.22 9.57
N ASN A 149 -12.88 9.00 9.05
CA ASN A 149 -12.89 10.46 9.20
C ASN A 149 -14.13 11.10 8.54
N LEU A 150 -14.52 10.61 7.36
CA LEU A 150 -15.77 11.03 6.71
C LEU A 150 -16.99 10.66 7.55
N GLY A 151 -17.03 9.45 8.11
CA GLY A 151 -18.11 9.02 9.01
C GLY A 151 -18.25 9.90 10.26
N ILE A 152 -17.13 10.25 10.89
CA ILE A 152 -17.10 11.16 12.05
C ILE A 152 -17.61 12.56 11.65
N GLY A 153 -17.11 13.10 10.54
CA GLY A 153 -17.53 14.42 10.05
C GLY A 153 -19.02 14.50 9.74
N LEU A 154 -19.60 13.45 9.14
CA LEU A 154 -21.04 13.37 8.90
C LEU A 154 -21.85 13.31 10.19
N ALA A 155 -21.39 12.56 11.19
CA ALA A 155 -22.05 12.45 12.49
C ALA A 155 -22.03 13.79 13.25
N ASP A 156 -20.91 14.53 13.22
CA ASP A 156 -20.82 15.86 13.81
C ASP A 156 -21.78 16.85 13.12
N LEU A 157 -21.79 16.86 11.79
CA LEU A 157 -22.66 17.74 11.02
C LEU A 157 -24.15 17.42 11.28
N GLN A 158 -24.50 16.14 11.43
CA GLN A 158 -25.85 15.73 11.84
C GLN A 158 -26.19 16.25 13.24
N GLY A 159 -25.26 16.14 14.20
CA GLY A 159 -25.45 16.70 15.54
C GLY A 159 -25.65 18.21 15.54
N GLN A 160 -24.94 18.95 14.69
CA GLN A 160 -25.15 20.39 14.50
C GLN A 160 -26.52 20.70 13.90
N ILE A 161 -26.98 19.91 12.91
CA ILE A 161 -28.32 20.04 12.33
C ILE A 161 -29.40 19.82 13.40
N ASP A 162 -29.27 18.78 14.21
CA ASP A 162 -30.22 18.46 15.28
C ASP A 162 -30.30 19.59 16.32
N ASN A 163 -29.14 20.13 16.72
CA ASN A 163 -29.07 21.29 17.61
C ASN A 163 -29.76 22.53 17.02
N ASN A 164 -29.49 22.83 15.75
CA ASN A 164 -30.10 23.96 15.06
C ASN A 164 -31.62 23.79 14.92
N LEU A 165 -32.08 22.58 14.61
CA LEU A 165 -33.51 22.24 14.55
C LEU A 165 -34.19 22.45 15.90
N ALA A 166 -33.55 22.03 17.01
CA ALA A 166 -34.05 22.26 18.35
C ALA A 166 -34.13 23.76 18.68
N LEU A 167 -33.11 24.53 18.32
CA LEU A 167 -33.07 25.99 18.51
C LEU A 167 -34.19 26.68 17.72
N ILE A 168 -34.38 26.30 16.46
CA ILE A 168 -35.45 26.80 15.59
C ILE A 168 -36.82 26.47 16.20
N GLY A 169 -37.02 25.24 16.68
CA GLY A 169 -38.26 24.85 17.37
C GLY A 169 -38.53 25.71 18.61
N GLY A 170 -37.49 26.00 19.40
CA GLY A 170 -37.57 26.91 20.55
C GLY A 170 -37.97 28.33 20.15
N LEU A 171 -37.32 28.89 19.12
CA LEU A 171 -37.63 30.22 18.59
C LEU A 171 -39.05 30.29 18.02
N GLN A 172 -39.52 29.27 17.30
CA GLN A 172 -40.88 29.18 16.80
C GLN A 172 -41.91 29.16 17.94
N GLY A 173 -41.61 28.42 19.02
CA GLY A 173 -42.44 28.42 20.24
C GLY A 173 -42.53 29.80 20.89
N GLN A 174 -41.40 30.51 21.00
CA GLN A 174 -41.37 31.88 21.49
C GLN A 174 -42.17 32.85 20.61
N ILE A 175 -42.03 32.76 19.29
CA ILE A 175 -42.81 33.56 18.32
C ILE A 175 -44.31 33.32 18.50
N SER A 176 -44.73 32.06 18.64
CA SER A 176 -46.14 31.71 18.87
C SER A 176 -46.69 32.31 20.17
N ASN A 177 -45.91 32.26 21.24
CA ASN A 177 -46.26 32.88 22.53
C ASN A 177 -46.38 34.41 22.40
N ILE A 178 -45.38 35.07 21.80
CA ILE A 178 -45.39 36.52 21.58
C ILE A 178 -46.61 36.94 20.76
N ASN A 179 -46.92 36.22 19.67
CA ASN A 179 -48.09 36.51 18.84
C ASN A 179 -49.41 36.36 19.62
N SER A 180 -49.51 35.34 20.47
CA SER A 180 -50.67 35.12 21.35
C SER A 180 -50.80 36.24 22.39
N LEU A 181 -49.69 36.67 23.00
CA LEU A 181 -49.67 37.78 23.96
C LEU A 181 -50.02 39.11 23.27
N LEU A 182 -49.49 39.35 22.07
CA LEU A 182 -49.79 40.56 21.28
C LEU A 182 -51.28 40.63 20.93
N ALA A 183 -51.87 39.50 20.50
CA ALA A 183 -53.31 39.40 20.24
C ALA A 183 -54.15 39.69 21.50
N ALA A 184 -53.70 39.25 22.68
CA ALA A 184 -54.36 39.57 23.94
C ALA A 184 -54.24 41.06 24.30
N LYS A 185 -53.10 41.72 24.01
CA LYS A 185 -52.87 43.14 24.32
C LYS A 185 -53.71 44.10 23.47
N GLN A 186 -53.94 43.81 22.19
CA GLN A 186 -54.73 44.69 21.31
C GLN A 186 -56.26 44.59 21.51
N ASN A 187 -56.72 43.62 22.31
CA ASN A 187 -58.14 43.47 22.66
C ASN A 187 -58.51 44.07 24.03
N ILE A 188 -57.59 44.72 24.74
CA ILE A 188 -57.85 45.22 26.09
C ILE A 188 -58.67 46.51 26.09
N VAL A 189 -58.66 47.31 25.02
CA VAL A 189 -59.49 48.52 24.93
C VAL A 189 -60.17 48.57 23.57
N ASN A 190 -61.43 48.16 23.51
CA ASN A 190 -62.26 48.21 22.31
C ASN A 190 -63.39 49.27 22.41
N GLY A 191 -63.41 50.07 23.48
CA GLY A 191 -64.38 51.14 23.70
C GLY A 191 -63.74 52.53 23.73
N THR A 192 -64.52 53.55 23.36
CA THR A 192 -64.15 54.97 23.49
C THR A 192 -65.09 55.68 24.46
N CYS A 193 -64.59 56.68 25.17
CA CYS A 193 -65.44 57.55 25.98
C CYS A 193 -66.01 58.70 25.14
N PRO A 194 -67.28 59.09 25.34
CA PRO A 194 -67.86 60.28 24.72
C PRO A 194 -67.09 61.56 25.09
N SER A 195 -67.27 62.62 24.30
CA SER A 195 -66.67 63.93 24.61
C SER A 195 -67.09 64.44 26.00
N GLY A 196 -66.12 64.92 26.79
CA GLY A 196 -66.32 65.36 28.18
C GLY A 196 -66.30 64.24 29.22
N TYR A 197 -65.84 63.04 28.84
CA TYR A 197 -65.63 61.89 29.73
C TYR A 197 -64.24 61.29 29.51
N SER A 198 -63.61 60.82 30.59
CA SER A 198 -62.33 60.10 30.56
C SER A 198 -62.48 58.65 31.00
N ILE A 199 -61.50 57.82 30.65
CA ILE A 199 -61.50 56.38 31.02
C ILE A 199 -61.15 56.27 32.51
N ARG A 200 -62.11 55.80 33.30
CA ARG A 200 -61.94 55.50 34.73
C ARG A 200 -61.38 54.10 34.96
N GLN A 201 -61.86 53.14 34.17
CA GLN A 201 -61.47 51.74 34.29
C GLN A 201 -61.62 51.04 32.93
N ILE A 202 -60.75 50.06 32.69
CA ILE A 202 -60.87 49.13 31.57
C ILE A 202 -61.26 47.77 32.14
N TYR A 203 -62.32 47.16 31.61
CA TYR A 203 -62.78 45.84 32.04
C TYR A 203 -62.00 44.71 31.37
N PRO A 204 -61.94 43.50 31.97
CA PRO A 204 -61.25 42.34 31.37
C PRO A 204 -61.75 41.93 29.98
N ASN A 205 -62.95 42.34 29.58
CA ASN A 205 -63.56 42.06 28.28
C ASN A 205 -63.26 43.12 27.19
N GLY A 206 -62.46 44.14 27.51
CA GLY A 206 -62.06 45.16 26.55
C GLY A 206 -62.82 46.49 26.63
N SER A 207 -63.97 46.55 27.30
CA SER A 207 -64.77 47.78 27.33
C SER A 207 -64.24 48.79 28.36
N VAL A 208 -64.54 50.07 28.13
CA VAL A 208 -64.16 51.17 29.03
C VAL A 208 -65.34 51.60 29.88
N ALA A 209 -65.13 51.75 31.19
CA ALA A 209 -65.99 52.56 32.05
C ALA A 209 -65.49 54.00 32.00
N CYS A 210 -66.39 54.89 31.60
CA CYS A 210 -66.11 56.31 31.50
C CYS A 210 -66.58 57.04 32.76
N GLU A 211 -65.82 58.02 33.21
CA GLU A 211 -66.26 59.01 34.18
C GLU A 211 -66.40 60.36 33.51
N TYR A 212 -67.39 61.13 33.97
CA TYR A 212 -67.54 62.50 33.51
C TYR A 212 -66.30 63.27 33.93
N ASP A 213 -65.76 64.12 33.06
CA ASP A 213 -64.68 65.03 33.43
C ASP A 213 -65.25 66.11 34.35
N ASP A 214 -65.45 65.71 35.60
CA ASP A 214 -66.10 66.48 36.67
C ASP A 214 -65.07 67.17 37.55
N THR A 215 -63.83 67.36 37.07
CA THR A 215 -62.87 68.28 37.71
C THR A 215 -63.58 69.61 37.84
N GLY A 216 -64.12 69.83 39.04
CA GLY A 216 -64.97 70.95 39.34
C GLY A 216 -64.26 72.22 38.95
N SER A 217 -65.03 73.27 38.70
CA SER A 217 -64.56 74.63 38.50
C SER A 217 -63.68 75.19 39.62
N THR A 218 -63.20 74.35 40.55
CA THR A 218 -62.26 74.71 41.60
C THR A 218 -60.89 74.96 41.01
N SER A 219 -60.66 76.21 40.64
CA SER A 219 -59.34 76.68 40.28
C SER A 219 -58.43 76.65 41.51
N ILE A 220 -57.24 76.06 41.37
CA ILE A 220 -56.21 76.11 42.40
C ILE A 220 -55.52 77.47 42.27
N SER A 221 -55.67 78.34 43.28
CA SER A 221 -54.90 79.59 43.36
C SER A 221 -53.69 79.40 44.26
N ARG A 222 -52.53 79.85 43.79
CA ARG A 222 -51.26 79.81 44.54
C ARG A 222 -50.81 81.24 44.84
N VAL A 223 -50.48 81.49 46.10
CA VAL A 223 -49.83 82.73 46.56
C VAL A 223 -48.55 82.34 47.29
N VAL A 224 -47.48 83.10 47.07
CA VAL A 224 -46.25 82.98 47.85
C VAL A 224 -46.13 84.21 48.73
N VAL A 225 -46.17 84.00 50.04
CA VAL A 225 -45.91 85.07 51.03
C VAL A 225 -44.47 84.98 51.46
N SER A 226 -43.80 86.11 51.61
CA SER A 226 -42.44 86.16 52.12
C SER A 226 -42.26 87.27 53.13
N ARG A 227 -41.35 87.05 54.08
CA ARG A 227 -40.95 88.00 55.10
C ARG A 227 -39.43 88.10 55.10
N ARG A 228 -38.93 89.32 54.91
CA ARG A 228 -37.52 89.66 55.10
C ARG A 228 -37.35 90.20 56.53
N THR A 229 -36.34 89.71 57.25
CA THR A 229 -35.95 90.24 58.55
C THR A 229 -34.43 90.33 58.64
N ASP A 230 -33.97 91.33 59.38
CA ASP A 230 -32.55 91.42 59.75
C ASP A 230 -32.18 90.23 60.65
N GLY A 231 -30.96 89.72 60.53
CA GLY A 231 -30.47 88.61 61.35
C GLY A 231 -30.41 88.97 62.85
N ALA A 232 -30.47 87.97 63.74
CA ALA A 232 -30.21 88.19 65.17
C ALA A 232 -28.75 88.64 65.41
N ALA A 233 -28.45 89.15 66.61
CA ALA A 233 -27.09 89.49 67.02
C ALA A 233 -26.09 88.34 66.77
N THR A 234 -24.83 88.67 66.45
CA THR A 234 -23.76 87.68 66.24
C THR A 234 -23.68 86.72 67.42
N GLY A 235 -23.65 85.40 67.13
CA GLY A 235 -23.64 84.34 68.13
C GLY A 235 -25.01 83.97 68.71
N SER A 236 -26.12 84.50 68.16
CA SER A 236 -27.48 84.24 68.63
C SER A 236 -28.34 83.48 67.61
N TRP A 237 -29.33 82.74 68.12
CA TRP A 237 -30.39 82.13 67.33
C TRP A 237 -31.49 83.14 66.99
N HIS A 238 -31.97 83.10 65.76
CA HIS A 238 -33.14 83.85 65.29
C HIS A 238 -34.17 82.90 64.71
N SER A 239 -35.46 83.21 64.87
CA SER A 239 -36.54 82.45 64.24
C SER A 239 -37.50 83.40 63.54
N VAL A 240 -37.77 83.12 62.27
CA VAL A 240 -38.66 83.91 61.42
C VAL A 240 -39.80 83.04 60.94
N THR A 241 -41.02 83.50 61.17
CA THR A 241 -42.23 82.84 60.69
C THR A 241 -42.97 83.76 59.74
N VAL A 242 -43.39 83.21 58.60
CA VAL A 242 -44.34 83.84 57.68
C VAL A 242 -45.60 82.98 57.64
N ALA A 243 -46.77 83.62 57.77
CA ALA A 243 -48.06 82.93 57.74
C ALA A 243 -48.76 83.15 56.40
N CYS A 244 -49.44 82.12 55.92
CA CYS A 244 -50.33 82.21 54.77
C CYS A 244 -51.53 83.11 55.07
N PRO A 245 -52.03 83.88 54.09
CA PRO A 245 -53.23 84.70 54.26
C PRO A 245 -54.45 83.84 54.61
N SER A 246 -55.45 84.45 55.24
CA SER A 246 -56.71 83.75 55.54
C SER A 246 -57.33 83.16 54.28
N GLY A 247 -57.78 81.91 54.36
CA GLY A 247 -58.32 81.16 53.24
C GLY A 247 -57.29 80.43 52.38
N TYR A 248 -55.98 80.59 52.61
CA TYR A 248 -54.95 79.75 51.98
C TYR A 248 -54.35 78.78 53.00
N THR A 249 -53.94 77.60 52.56
CA THR A 249 -53.24 76.59 53.36
C THR A 249 -51.80 76.47 52.90
N VAL A 250 -50.85 76.43 53.84
CA VAL A 250 -49.44 76.17 53.52
C VAL A 250 -49.26 74.78 52.91
N THR A 251 -48.64 74.69 51.74
CA THR A 251 -48.28 73.42 51.07
C THR A 251 -46.78 73.21 50.96
N GLY A 252 -46.00 74.24 51.30
CA GLY A 252 -44.56 74.19 51.37
C GLY A 252 -44.00 75.57 51.69
N GLY A 253 -42.70 75.69 51.80
CA GLY A 253 -42.03 76.95 52.05
C GLY A 253 -40.53 76.75 52.12
N GLY A 254 -39.82 77.81 52.47
CA GLY A 254 -38.38 77.76 52.59
C GLY A 254 -37.82 79.10 53.00
N PHE A 255 -36.52 79.25 52.79
CA PHE A 255 -35.81 80.49 53.03
C PHE A 255 -34.75 80.74 51.98
N HIS A 256 -34.31 81.98 51.92
CA HIS A 256 -33.11 82.39 51.22
C HIS A 256 -32.21 83.15 52.21
N MET A 257 -30.96 82.70 52.33
CA MET A 257 -29.93 83.30 53.19
C MET A 257 -28.53 83.02 52.64
N HIS A 258 -27.55 83.82 53.06
CA HIS A 258 -26.12 83.62 52.80
C HIS A 258 -25.38 83.40 54.14
N ASP A 259 -24.57 82.35 54.23
CA ASP A 259 -23.63 82.06 55.33
C ASP A 259 -24.21 81.94 56.75
N GLN A 260 -25.44 81.45 56.90
CA GLN A 260 -26.01 81.07 58.21
C GLN A 260 -26.28 79.58 58.33
N LYS A 261 -26.11 79.03 59.54
CA LYS A 261 -26.51 77.65 59.83
C LYS A 261 -28.01 77.62 60.08
N THR A 262 -28.72 76.82 59.29
CA THR A 262 -30.16 76.57 59.50
C THR A 262 -30.33 75.37 60.41
N GLN A 263 -31.10 75.53 61.48
CA GLN A 263 -31.48 74.43 62.36
C GLN A 263 -32.80 73.79 61.92
N GLU A 264 -33.77 74.62 61.55
CA GLU A 264 -35.08 74.17 61.12
C GLU A 264 -35.61 75.03 59.98
N SER A 265 -36.35 74.39 59.08
CA SER A 265 -37.15 75.02 58.04
C SER A 265 -38.34 74.12 57.81
N GLN A 266 -39.46 74.45 58.44
CA GLN A 266 -40.60 73.55 58.55
C GLN A 266 -41.94 74.30 58.56
N PRO A 267 -43.05 73.61 58.27
CA PRO A 267 -44.38 74.15 58.52
C PRO A 267 -44.53 74.54 60.00
N TYR A 268 -45.11 75.71 60.25
CA TYR A 268 -45.39 76.17 61.60
C TYR A 268 -46.71 76.94 61.61
N GLY A 269 -47.74 76.34 62.21
CA GLY A 269 -49.11 76.78 62.03
C GLY A 269 -49.51 76.77 60.55
N ASN A 270 -50.29 77.76 60.11
CA ASN A 270 -50.59 77.96 58.69
C ASN A 270 -49.50 78.81 58.01
N GLY A 271 -48.24 78.38 58.10
CA GLY A 271 -47.09 79.17 57.68
C GLY A 271 -45.81 78.37 57.62
N TRP A 272 -44.71 79.05 57.32
CA TRP A 272 -43.39 78.46 57.30
C TRP A 272 -42.48 79.18 58.28
N ARG A 273 -41.80 78.40 59.13
CA ARG A 273 -40.85 78.90 60.12
C ARG A 273 -39.46 78.41 59.78
N VAL A 274 -38.49 79.30 59.94
CA VAL A 274 -37.08 79.00 59.77
C VAL A 274 -36.32 79.57 60.96
N ALA A 275 -35.50 78.74 61.60
CA ALA A 275 -34.61 79.19 62.66
C ALA A 275 -33.14 78.98 62.28
N THR A 276 -32.36 80.05 62.44
CA THR A 276 -30.98 80.13 62.01
C THR A 276 -30.09 80.73 63.07
N PHE A 277 -28.80 80.38 63.02
CA PHE A 277 -27.78 80.89 63.92
C PHE A 277 -26.87 81.87 63.17
N ASN A 278 -26.70 83.07 63.72
CA ASN A 278 -25.81 84.08 63.15
C ASN A 278 -24.34 83.81 63.54
N ASN A 279 -23.51 83.40 62.57
CA ASN A 279 -22.08 83.12 62.76
C ASN A 279 -21.15 84.35 62.67
N GLY A 280 -21.68 85.58 62.62
CA GLY A 280 -20.87 86.80 62.64
C GLY A 280 -20.82 87.62 61.35
N TYR A 281 -21.61 87.23 60.34
CA TYR A 281 -21.85 88.04 59.15
C TYR A 281 -23.33 88.46 59.12
N PHE A 282 -23.62 89.74 59.37
CA PHE A 282 -24.98 90.27 59.34
C PHE A 282 -25.49 90.34 57.90
N ARG A 283 -26.47 89.49 57.55
CA ARG A 283 -27.23 89.58 56.28
C ARG A 283 -28.69 89.19 56.51
N ASP A 284 -29.57 89.75 55.69
CA ASP A 284 -31.02 89.53 55.73
C ASP A 284 -31.36 88.05 55.50
N ILE A 285 -32.36 87.56 56.22
CA ILE A 285 -33.03 86.28 55.93
C ILE A 285 -34.38 86.57 55.28
N ILE A 286 -34.70 85.86 54.20
CA ILE A 286 -36.02 85.87 53.60
C ILE A 286 -36.65 84.51 53.85
N VAL A 287 -37.76 84.46 54.56
CA VAL A 287 -38.56 83.23 54.72
C VAL A 287 -39.80 83.36 53.85
N TYR A 288 -40.15 82.31 53.12
CA TYR A 288 -41.34 82.28 52.29
C TYR A 288 -42.20 81.03 52.54
N ALA A 289 -43.51 81.17 52.35
CA ALA A 289 -44.47 80.08 52.37
C ALA A 289 -45.25 80.05 51.05
N ASN A 290 -45.38 78.85 50.48
CA ASN A 290 -46.26 78.53 49.37
C ASN A 290 -47.64 78.21 49.94
N CYS A 291 -48.61 79.04 49.59
CA CYS A 291 -49.95 78.98 50.11
C CYS A 291 -50.88 78.67 48.95
N ILE A 292 -51.72 77.64 49.11
CA ILE A 292 -52.69 77.24 48.11
C ILE A 292 -54.09 77.41 48.67
N ARG A 293 -55.00 77.91 47.83
CA ARG A 293 -56.43 77.91 48.09
C ARG A 293 -57.14 77.21 46.94
N LEU A 294 -57.98 76.26 47.30
CA LEU A 294 -59.01 75.72 46.40
C LEU A 294 -60.11 76.77 46.32
N ASN A 295 -60.31 77.36 45.14
CA ASN A 295 -61.39 78.33 44.89
C ASN A 295 -62.70 77.62 44.61
#